data_AF-A0A2P5HW56-F1
#
_entry.id   AF-A0A2P5HW56-F1
#
_cell.length_a   1.000
_cell.length_b   1.000
_cell.length_c   1.000
_cell.angle_alpha   90.00
_cell.angle_beta   90.00
_cell.angle_gamma   90.00
#
_symmetry.space_group_name_H-M   'P 1'
#
loop_
_entity.id
_entity.type
_entity.pdbx_description
1 polymer ?
#
loop_
_entity_poly.entity_id
_entity_poly.type
_entity_poly.pdbx_seq_one_letter_code
_entity_poly.pdbx_strand_id
1 'polypeptide(L)'
;MLPRHTATLAATLALLSGANTSDKSSSSSSSSSAAKNGYDAVICGQNGYEDGSGLSYSANAWNPSDNGFQCLSVINGSSSTSGGFDATWKWPGDPGSVHSYPHVTFSSADLPLSVSNISALRLAASWAYSPGTASKAAPAGRLDVFDANGLDDVGAKANIAFDIFMDPDKNKASSATVAKYEMMIWIGQVGDPQPIGFKSENATCYTQQLGSFNL
;
A
#
# COMPACT_ATOMS: atom_id res chain seq x y z
N MET A 1 14.29 -25.24 -2.84
CA MET A 1 13.70 -24.21 -1.96
C MET A 1 13.46 -22.99 -2.84
N LEU A 2 12.21 -22.61 -3.09
CA LEU A 2 11.86 -21.55 -4.06
C LEU A 2 11.87 -20.15 -3.40
N PRO A 3 12.31 -19.10 -4.10
CA PRO A 3 12.42 -17.76 -3.53
C PRO A 3 11.06 -17.09 -3.30
N ARG A 4 11.04 -16.11 -2.38
CA ARG A 4 9.88 -15.28 -2.00
C ARG A 4 10.31 -13.81 -1.95
N HIS A 5 9.35 -12.91 -1.89
CA HIS A 5 9.57 -11.46 -1.94
C HIS A 5 8.91 -10.77 -0.74
N THR A 6 9.60 -9.80 -0.15
CA THR A 6 9.09 -9.03 1.01
C THR A 6 9.28 -7.54 0.75
N ALA A 7 8.18 -6.78 0.81
CA ALA A 7 8.17 -5.32 0.89
C ALA A 7 7.96 -4.90 2.33
N THR A 8 8.69 -3.89 2.78
CA THR A 8 8.41 -3.17 4.03
C THR A 8 7.97 -1.76 3.66
N LEU A 9 6.85 -1.29 4.21
CA LEU A 9 6.33 0.07 4.01
C LEU A 9 5.96 0.70 5.35
N ALA A 10 6.45 1.91 5.59
CA ALA A 10 5.89 2.84 6.57
C ALA A 10 5.36 4.05 5.84
N ALA A 11 4.08 4.37 6.05
CA ALA A 11 3.42 5.48 5.38
C ALA A 11 2.85 6.43 6.43
N THR A 12 3.04 7.72 6.21
CA THR A 12 2.38 8.79 6.95
C THR A 12 1.59 9.62 5.95
N LEU A 13 0.27 9.65 6.12
CA LEU A 13 -0.62 10.52 5.37
C LEU A 13 -1.24 11.54 6.32
N ALA A 14 -1.14 12.82 5.98
CA ALA A 14 -1.83 13.88 6.69
C ALA A 14 -2.62 14.74 5.69
N LEU A 15 -3.92 14.84 5.93
CA LEU A 15 -4.83 15.78 5.28
C LEU A 15 -5.10 16.92 6.26
N LEU A 16 -4.90 18.17 5.83
CA LEU A 16 -5.21 19.36 6.63
C LEU A 16 -6.57 19.90 6.19
N SER A 17 -7.59 19.72 7.03
CA SER A 17 -8.95 20.26 6.92
C SER A 17 -9.30 21.12 8.15
N GLY A 18 -10.18 22.11 7.99
CA GLY A 18 -10.66 22.98 9.08
C GLY A 18 -11.81 22.36 9.88
N ALA A 19 -11.51 21.87 11.09
CA ALA A 19 -12.33 21.47 12.26
C ALA A 19 -13.87 21.22 12.14
N ASN A 20 -14.34 20.03 12.58
CA ASN A 20 -15.06 19.77 13.86
C ASN A 20 -15.53 18.29 13.95
N THR A 21 -15.14 17.58 15.01
CA THR A 21 -15.39 16.14 15.21
C THR A 21 -16.70 15.85 15.96
N SER A 22 -17.42 14.80 15.56
CA SER A 22 -18.51 14.18 16.33
C SER A 22 -18.51 12.67 16.04
N ASP A 23 -18.17 11.87 17.05
CA ASP A 23 -17.98 10.42 16.96
C ASP A 23 -19.30 9.64 16.90
N LYS A 24 -19.34 8.59 16.05
CA LYS A 24 -20.24 7.44 16.21
C LYS A 24 -19.55 6.16 15.74
N SER A 25 -19.45 5.19 16.66
CA SER A 25 -18.92 3.84 16.42
C SER A 25 -19.95 2.91 15.78
N SER A 26 -19.49 2.01 14.91
CA SER A 26 -20.22 0.80 14.52
C SER A 26 -19.30 -0.42 14.53
N SER A 27 -19.78 -1.48 15.17
CA SER A 27 -19.12 -2.75 15.41
C SER A 27 -19.17 -3.70 14.20
N SER A 28 -18.08 -4.43 13.93
CA SER A 28 -18.16 -5.70 13.20
C SER A 28 -17.08 -6.70 13.63
N SER A 29 -17.48 -7.96 13.62
CA SER A 29 -16.90 -9.17 14.18
C SER A 29 -15.50 -9.54 13.68
N SER A 30 -14.58 -9.75 14.62
CA SER A 30 -13.19 -10.17 14.40
C SER A 30 -13.02 -11.69 14.50
N SER A 31 -12.44 -12.31 13.47
CA SER A 31 -11.70 -13.57 13.61
C SER A 31 -10.20 -13.26 13.53
N SER A 32 -9.69 -12.59 14.57
CA SER A 32 -8.26 -12.31 14.72
C SER A 32 -7.51 -13.57 15.16
N SER A 33 -6.53 -13.99 14.36
CA SER A 33 -5.49 -14.90 14.86
C SER A 33 -4.49 -14.05 15.64
N ALA A 34 -4.23 -14.41 16.89
CA ALA A 34 -3.37 -13.69 17.82
C ALA A 34 -1.99 -13.29 17.25
N ALA A 35 -1.47 -12.16 17.75
CA ALA A 35 -0.15 -11.60 17.47
C ALA A 35 0.94 -12.69 17.42
N LYS A 36 1.52 -12.89 16.25
CA LYS A 36 2.74 -13.69 16.10
C LYS A 36 3.89 -12.71 15.96
N ASN A 37 4.85 -12.75 16.90
CA ASN A 37 6.14 -12.05 16.80
C ASN A 37 6.10 -10.50 16.82
N GLY A 38 5.22 -9.88 17.59
CA GLY A 38 5.25 -8.41 17.80
C GLY A 38 4.54 -7.56 16.74
N TYR A 39 3.78 -8.20 15.84
CA TYR A 39 2.83 -7.53 14.93
C TYR A 39 1.45 -7.41 15.58
N ASP A 40 0.71 -6.36 15.24
CA ASP A 40 -0.67 -6.15 15.71
C ASP A 40 -1.64 -7.14 15.04
N ALA A 41 -1.37 -7.47 13.77
CA ALA A 41 -2.11 -8.45 13.00
C ALA A 41 -1.27 -9.05 11.87
N VAL A 42 -1.63 -10.26 11.44
CA VAL A 42 -1.17 -10.84 10.17
C VAL A 42 -2.39 -11.26 9.38
N ILE A 43 -2.58 -10.65 8.21
CA ILE A 43 -3.71 -10.87 7.31
C ILE A 43 -3.20 -11.40 5.97
N CYS A 44 -3.94 -12.30 5.33
CA CYS A 44 -3.53 -12.92 4.06
C CYS A 44 -4.69 -12.96 3.06
N GLY A 45 -4.39 -13.13 1.77
CA GLY A 45 -5.39 -13.19 0.72
C GLY A 45 -6.10 -11.86 0.52
N GLN A 46 -7.43 -11.87 0.48
CA GLN A 46 -8.25 -10.67 0.31
C GLN A 46 -8.68 -10.00 1.63
N ASN A 47 -8.15 -10.48 2.76
CA ASN A 47 -8.57 -10.00 4.09
C ASN A 47 -7.99 -8.61 4.42
N GLY A 48 -8.66 -7.90 5.33
CA GLY A 48 -8.26 -6.60 5.87
C GLY A 48 -8.17 -6.58 7.40
N TYR A 49 -7.61 -5.50 7.95
CA TYR A 49 -7.49 -5.20 9.37
C TYR A 49 -7.74 -3.72 9.64
N GLU A 50 -8.60 -3.43 10.61
CA GLU A 50 -8.93 -2.08 11.09
C GLU A 50 -9.07 -2.11 12.62
N ASP A 51 -8.66 -1.05 13.29
CA ASP A 51 -8.75 -0.91 14.75
C ASP A 51 -9.47 0.37 15.21
N GLY A 52 -10.03 1.14 14.25
CA GLY A 52 -10.71 2.41 14.52
C GLY A 52 -9.79 3.63 14.65
N SER A 53 -8.49 3.48 14.44
CA SER A 53 -7.51 4.60 14.48
C SER A 53 -7.58 5.56 13.29
N GLY A 54 -8.41 5.26 12.29
CA GLY A 54 -8.41 5.97 11.00
C GLY A 54 -7.41 5.40 9.99
N LEU A 55 -6.80 4.25 10.27
CA LEU A 55 -6.03 3.48 9.29
C LEU A 55 -6.68 2.11 9.04
N SER A 56 -6.73 1.70 7.77
CA SER A 56 -7.16 0.37 7.37
C SER A 56 -6.11 -0.33 6.51
N TYR A 57 -5.77 -1.57 6.88
CA TYR A 57 -4.75 -2.36 6.21
C TYR A 57 -5.41 -3.46 5.40
N SER A 58 -4.93 -3.72 4.18
CA SER A 58 -5.50 -4.74 3.32
C SER A 58 -4.42 -5.58 2.65
N ALA A 59 -4.54 -6.91 2.79
CA ALA A 59 -3.68 -7.84 2.05
C ALA A 59 -4.05 -7.89 0.56
N ASN A 60 -5.28 -7.53 0.18
CA ASN A 60 -5.72 -7.24 -1.19
C ASN A 60 -5.12 -8.12 -2.32
N ALA A 61 -5.15 -9.44 -2.17
CA ALA A 61 -4.87 -10.38 -3.26
C ALA A 61 -6.08 -10.49 -4.20
N TRP A 62 -6.37 -9.40 -4.92
CA TRP A 62 -7.58 -9.27 -5.74
C TRP A 62 -7.55 -10.11 -7.03
N ASN A 63 -6.36 -10.43 -7.55
CA ASN A 63 -6.15 -11.28 -8.73
C ASN A 63 -5.13 -12.39 -8.44
N PRO A 64 -5.45 -13.34 -7.53
CA PRO A 64 -4.51 -14.35 -7.12
C PRO A 64 -4.22 -15.34 -8.26
N SER A 65 -2.99 -15.83 -8.35
CA SER A 65 -2.64 -17.00 -9.19
C SER A 65 -2.59 -18.29 -8.38
N ASP A 66 -2.76 -19.42 -9.07
CA ASP A 66 -2.65 -20.74 -8.47
C ASP A 66 -1.28 -20.94 -7.83
N ASN A 67 -1.26 -21.44 -6.58
CA ASN A 67 -0.05 -21.66 -5.78
C ASN A 67 0.72 -20.38 -5.40
N GLY A 68 0.14 -19.20 -5.62
CA GLY A 68 0.63 -17.93 -5.10
C GLY A 68 0.03 -17.57 -3.74
N PHE A 69 0.59 -16.53 -3.11
CA PHE A 69 0.08 -15.98 -1.86
C PHE A 69 0.49 -14.51 -1.68
N GLN A 70 -0.28 -13.80 -0.86
CA GLN A 70 0.11 -12.53 -0.27
C GLN A 70 -0.37 -12.45 1.17
N CYS A 71 0.52 -11.98 2.06
CA CYS A 71 0.22 -11.68 3.45
C CYS A 71 0.79 -10.32 3.83
N LEU A 72 0.13 -9.63 4.75
CA LEU A 72 0.49 -8.34 5.30
C LEU A 72 0.58 -8.47 6.82
N SER A 73 1.73 -8.09 7.38
CA SER A 73 1.98 -8.05 8.83
C SER A 73 1.94 -6.60 9.30
N VAL A 74 0.97 -6.25 10.13
CA VAL A 74 0.70 -4.87 10.58
C VAL A 74 1.61 -4.50 11.75
N ILE A 75 2.25 -3.33 11.68
CA ILE A 75 3.17 -2.81 12.69
C ILE A 75 2.63 -1.45 13.17
N ASN A 76 2.38 -1.31 14.47
CA ASN A 76 1.84 -0.10 15.09
C ASN A 76 0.60 0.44 14.34
N GLY A 77 -0.36 -0.45 14.08
CA GLY A 77 -1.56 -0.25 13.25
C GLY A 77 -2.33 1.02 13.61
N SER A 78 -2.33 1.40 14.89
CA SER A 78 -3.03 2.59 15.40
C SER A 78 -2.31 3.92 15.20
N SER A 79 -1.06 3.93 14.71
CA SER A 79 -0.22 5.13 14.66
C SER A 79 -0.11 5.69 13.23
N SER A 80 -0.56 6.93 13.02
CA SER A 80 -0.43 7.61 11.72
C SER A 80 1.01 8.02 11.37
N THR A 81 1.92 8.06 12.36
CA THR A 81 3.32 8.51 12.16
C THR A 81 4.34 7.38 12.24
N SER A 82 4.00 6.28 12.92
CA SER A 82 4.90 5.13 13.10
C SER A 82 4.28 3.80 12.66
N GLY A 83 3.06 3.84 12.14
CA GLY A 83 2.36 2.71 11.54
C GLY A 83 2.97 2.31 10.21
N GLY A 84 2.82 1.03 9.88
CA GLY A 84 3.33 0.44 8.66
C GLY A 84 3.00 -1.04 8.57
N PHE A 85 3.54 -1.68 7.55
CA PHE A 85 3.38 -3.10 7.36
C PHE A 85 4.53 -3.73 6.58
N ASP A 86 4.65 -5.05 6.73
CA ASP A 86 5.44 -5.91 5.84
C ASP A 86 4.51 -6.71 4.95
N ALA A 87 4.62 -6.54 3.63
CA ALA A 87 3.94 -7.35 2.63
C ALA A 87 4.87 -8.46 2.14
N THR A 88 4.54 -9.71 2.45
CA THR A 88 5.25 -10.88 1.93
C THR A 88 4.39 -11.58 0.90
N TRP A 89 4.95 -11.83 -0.27
CA TRP A 89 4.21 -12.39 -1.39
C TRP A 89 5.05 -13.37 -2.22
N LYS A 90 4.33 -14.15 -3.03
CA LYS A 90 4.87 -14.96 -4.11
C LYS A 90 3.75 -15.18 -5.11
N TRP A 91 3.96 -14.76 -6.35
CA TRP A 91 3.04 -15.02 -7.45
C TRP A 91 3.79 -15.80 -8.53
N PRO A 92 3.57 -17.12 -8.64
CA PRO A 92 4.16 -17.93 -9.71
C PRO A 92 3.50 -17.59 -11.05
N GLY A 93 4.31 -17.54 -12.10
CA GLY A 93 3.84 -17.28 -13.47
C GLY A 93 3.49 -15.80 -13.72
N ASP A 94 3.12 -15.52 -14.98
CA ASP A 94 2.59 -14.26 -15.50
C ASP A 94 3.10 -12.95 -14.86
N PRO A 95 4.39 -12.61 -15.04
CA PRO A 95 4.97 -11.39 -14.47
C PRO A 95 4.41 -10.10 -15.08
N GLY A 96 3.52 -10.19 -16.08
CA GLY A 96 2.87 -9.04 -16.72
C GLY A 96 1.56 -8.64 -16.05
N SER A 97 0.97 -9.50 -15.22
CA SER A 97 -0.29 -9.23 -14.53
C SER A 97 -0.06 -8.77 -13.10
N VAL A 98 -0.82 -7.76 -12.67
CA VAL A 98 -0.88 -7.38 -11.26
C VAL A 98 -1.74 -8.39 -10.51
N HIS A 99 -1.20 -9.01 -9.48
CA HIS A 99 -1.91 -10.01 -8.68
C HIS A 99 -2.57 -9.44 -7.42
N SER A 100 -2.01 -8.35 -6.91
CA SER A 100 -2.35 -7.86 -5.59
C SER A 100 -1.83 -6.46 -5.35
N TYR A 101 -2.48 -5.71 -4.45
CA TYR A 101 -2.02 -4.37 -4.06
C TYR A 101 -2.11 -4.22 -2.54
N PRO A 102 -1.12 -4.76 -1.78
CA PRO A 102 -1.13 -4.68 -0.32
C PRO A 102 -0.92 -3.22 0.11
N HIS A 103 -1.80 -2.70 0.95
CA HIS A 103 -1.77 -1.28 1.25
C HIS A 103 -2.30 -0.95 2.65
N VAL A 104 -2.05 0.29 3.04
CA VAL A 104 -2.72 0.99 4.14
C VAL A 104 -3.50 2.16 3.55
N THR A 105 -4.75 2.30 3.96
CA THR A 105 -5.64 3.40 3.58
C THR A 105 -5.84 4.31 4.79
N PHE A 106 -5.75 5.62 4.55
CA PHE A 106 -6.13 6.62 5.53
C PHE A 106 -7.63 6.91 5.41
N SER A 107 -8.34 6.64 6.49
CA SER A 107 -9.77 6.86 6.63
C SER A 107 -10.02 8.06 7.53
N SER A 108 -10.77 9.04 7.02
CA SER A 108 -11.23 10.19 7.78
C SER A 108 -12.70 10.43 7.52
N ALA A 109 -13.43 10.91 8.53
CA ALA A 109 -14.82 11.36 8.37
C ALA A 109 -14.95 12.50 7.35
N ASP A 110 -13.87 13.23 7.08
CA ASP A 110 -13.84 14.29 6.08
C ASP A 110 -13.78 13.76 4.64
N LEU A 111 -13.43 12.49 4.45
CA LEU A 111 -13.33 11.86 3.13
C LEU A 111 -14.65 11.21 2.69
N PRO A 112 -14.88 11.09 1.37
CA PRO A 112 -14.19 11.80 0.29
C PRO A 112 -14.50 13.30 0.30
N LEU A 113 -13.48 14.09 -0.07
CA LEU A 113 -13.46 15.55 -0.13
C LEU A 113 -13.23 16.00 -1.58
N SER A 114 -13.85 17.09 -2.02
CA SER A 114 -13.58 17.67 -3.34
C SER A 114 -12.11 18.06 -3.46
N VAL A 115 -11.46 17.73 -4.58
CA VAL A 115 -10.07 18.10 -4.86
C VAL A 115 -9.86 19.62 -4.75
N SER A 116 -10.84 20.42 -5.17
CA SER A 116 -10.81 21.88 -5.04
C SER A 116 -10.73 22.39 -3.60
N ASN A 117 -11.12 21.55 -2.63
CA ASN A 117 -11.15 21.88 -1.21
C ASN A 117 -9.95 21.31 -0.47
N ILE A 118 -9.04 20.61 -1.15
CA ILE A 118 -7.79 20.10 -0.58
C ILE A 118 -6.74 21.20 -0.66
N SER A 119 -6.34 21.75 0.49
CA SER A 119 -5.29 22.77 0.55
C SER A 119 -3.88 22.17 0.43
N ALA A 120 -3.68 20.96 0.95
CA ALA A 120 -2.44 20.20 0.84
C ALA A 120 -2.71 18.70 1.03
N LEU A 121 -1.99 17.88 0.28
CA LEU A 121 -1.89 16.43 0.46
C LEU A 121 -0.43 16.10 0.78
N ARG A 122 -0.14 15.69 2.03
CA ARG A 122 1.22 15.35 2.44
C ARG A 122 1.39 13.84 2.43
N LEU A 123 2.16 13.37 1.46
CA LEU A 123 2.51 11.96 1.27
C LEU A 123 3.95 11.74 1.76
N ALA A 124 4.15 10.83 2.70
CA ALA A 124 5.48 10.40 3.12
C ALA A 124 5.50 8.88 3.26
N ALA A 125 6.55 8.26 2.72
CA ALA A 125 6.76 6.83 2.85
C ALA A 125 8.25 6.50 2.99
N SER A 126 8.56 5.52 3.83
CA SER A 126 9.86 4.84 3.91
C SER A 126 9.63 3.38 3.57
N TRP A 127 10.39 2.86 2.62
CA TRP A 127 10.18 1.51 2.10
C TRP A 127 11.49 0.80 1.78
N ALA A 128 11.42 -0.53 1.74
CA ALA A 128 12.49 -1.40 1.27
C ALA A 128 11.89 -2.64 0.62
N TYR A 129 12.62 -3.23 -0.33
CA TYR A 129 12.33 -4.56 -0.87
C TYR A 129 13.53 -5.46 -0.65
N SER A 130 13.26 -6.70 -0.26
CA SER A 130 14.27 -7.75 -0.27
C SER A 130 13.64 -9.10 -0.65
N PRO A 131 14.45 -10.06 -1.12
CA PRO A 131 14.04 -11.46 -1.11
C PRO A 131 13.80 -11.95 0.32
N GLY A 132 12.90 -12.92 0.48
CA GLY A 132 12.58 -13.56 1.75
C GLY A 132 12.64 -15.09 1.69
N THR A 133 12.76 -15.73 2.86
CA THR A 133 12.56 -17.19 3.05
C THR A 133 11.54 -17.44 4.16
N ALA A 134 10.75 -18.51 4.05
CA ALA A 134 9.66 -18.87 4.98
C ALA A 134 10.06 -19.02 6.47
N SER A 135 11.36 -19.08 6.76
CA SER A 135 11.93 -19.58 8.00
C SER A 135 12.49 -18.50 8.92
N LYS A 136 12.54 -17.24 8.46
CA LYS A 136 12.84 -16.09 9.32
C LYS A 136 11.74 -15.07 9.10
N ALA A 137 10.88 -14.90 10.11
CA ALA A 137 10.31 -13.59 10.31
C ALA A 137 11.49 -12.62 10.39
N ALA A 138 11.48 -11.53 9.62
CA ALA A 138 12.32 -10.41 9.98
C ALA A 138 12.04 -10.14 11.47
N PRO A 139 13.08 -9.97 12.32
CA PRO A 139 12.84 -9.51 13.68
C PRO A 139 11.95 -8.27 13.59
N ALA A 140 10.96 -8.13 14.47
CA ALA A 140 10.07 -6.98 14.50
C ALA A 140 10.92 -5.69 14.47
N GLY A 141 11.04 -5.11 13.27
CA GLY A 141 12.18 -4.28 12.92
C GLY A 141 12.17 -4.07 11.41
N ARG A 142 11.90 -2.82 11.02
CA ARG A 142 11.79 -2.39 9.62
C ARG A 142 13.07 -2.80 8.87
N LEU A 143 12.95 -3.59 7.81
CA LEU A 143 14.05 -3.74 6.86
C LEU A 143 14.22 -2.38 6.16
N ASP A 144 15.43 -1.84 6.21
CA ASP A 144 15.79 -0.54 5.64
C ASP A 144 16.69 -0.66 4.40
N VAL A 145 17.03 -1.89 3.99
CA VAL A 145 17.92 -2.15 2.85
C VAL A 145 17.12 -2.65 1.66
N PHE A 146 17.23 -1.91 0.54
CA PHE A 146 16.76 -2.34 -0.77
C PHE A 146 17.78 -3.28 -1.43
N ASP A 147 17.43 -4.56 -1.57
CA ASP A 147 18.30 -5.59 -2.17
C ASP A 147 17.96 -5.81 -3.65
N ALA A 148 18.44 -4.90 -4.51
CA ALA A 148 18.18 -4.95 -5.95
C ALA A 148 18.66 -6.26 -6.61
N ASN A 149 19.87 -6.71 -6.26
CA ASN A 149 20.47 -7.90 -6.86
C ASN A 149 19.70 -9.16 -6.47
N GLY A 150 19.40 -9.29 -5.17
CA GLY A 150 18.63 -10.43 -4.70
C GLY A 150 17.24 -10.50 -5.32
N LEU A 151 16.59 -9.34 -5.56
CA LEU A 151 15.28 -9.28 -6.21
C LEU A 151 15.34 -9.67 -7.70
N ASP A 152 16.42 -9.29 -8.40
CA ASP A 152 16.67 -9.68 -9.79
C ASP A 152 16.90 -11.19 -9.91
N ASP A 153 17.70 -11.77 -9.01
CA ASP A 153 17.96 -13.22 -8.92
C ASP A 153 16.68 -14.06 -8.78
N VAL A 154 15.63 -13.47 -8.21
CA VAL A 154 14.34 -14.12 -8.00
C VAL A 154 13.25 -13.64 -8.96
N GLY A 155 13.61 -12.85 -9.97
CA GLY A 155 12.72 -12.35 -11.02
C GLY A 155 11.57 -11.49 -10.48
N ALA A 156 11.81 -10.70 -9.43
CA ALA A 156 10.79 -9.86 -8.82
C ALA A 156 10.32 -8.77 -9.80
N LYS A 157 9.00 -8.64 -9.99
CA LYS A 157 8.39 -7.49 -10.64
C LYS A 157 7.33 -6.87 -9.72
N ALA A 158 7.54 -5.62 -9.31
CA ALA A 158 6.61 -4.90 -8.45
C ALA A 158 6.88 -3.40 -8.47
N ASN A 159 5.88 -2.60 -8.13
CA ASN A 159 6.01 -1.18 -7.85
C ASN A 159 5.72 -0.89 -6.37
N ILE A 160 6.04 0.33 -5.95
CA ILE A 160 5.51 0.94 -4.73
C ILE A 160 4.82 2.23 -5.18
N ALA A 161 3.54 2.38 -4.84
CA ALA A 161 2.74 3.50 -5.27
C ALA A 161 1.85 4.04 -4.16
N PHE A 162 1.57 5.34 -4.20
CA PHE A 162 0.32 5.88 -3.67
C PHE A 162 -0.76 5.71 -4.73
N ASP A 163 -1.96 5.35 -4.32
CA ASP A 163 -3.10 5.12 -5.21
C ASP A 163 -4.32 5.88 -4.69
N ILE A 164 -4.87 6.76 -5.52
CA ILE A 164 -5.89 7.74 -5.15
C ILE A 164 -7.02 7.70 -6.17
N PHE A 165 -8.22 7.38 -5.69
CA PHE A 165 -9.43 7.32 -6.52
C PHE A 165 -10.25 8.60 -6.38
N MET A 166 -10.79 9.08 -7.50
CA MET A 166 -11.57 10.31 -7.57
C MET A 166 -12.78 10.12 -8.50
N ASP A 167 -13.92 10.67 -8.08
CA ASP A 167 -15.14 10.68 -8.87
C ASP A 167 -16.00 11.90 -8.50
N PRO A 168 -16.72 12.52 -9.45
CA PRO A 168 -17.74 13.51 -9.12
C PRO A 168 -18.84 12.98 -8.18
N ASP A 169 -19.13 11.68 -8.19
CA ASP A 169 -20.01 10.99 -7.24
C ASP A 169 -19.21 10.50 -6.03
N LYS A 170 -19.49 11.09 -4.87
CA LYS A 170 -18.88 10.73 -3.57
C LYS A 170 -18.96 9.23 -3.27
N ASN A 171 -20.02 8.54 -3.67
CA ASN A 171 -20.14 7.09 -3.39
C ASN A 171 -19.22 6.25 -4.29
N LYS A 172 -18.92 6.73 -5.50
CA LYS A 172 -18.01 6.05 -6.43
C LYS A 172 -16.55 6.35 -6.14
N ALA A 173 -16.25 7.56 -5.64
CA ALA A 173 -14.90 7.99 -5.29
C ALA A 173 -14.24 7.09 -4.23
N SER A 174 -15.03 6.43 -3.37
CA SER A 174 -14.53 5.49 -2.36
C SER A 174 -14.30 4.06 -2.89
N SER A 175 -14.44 3.82 -4.20
CA SER A 175 -14.30 2.48 -4.79
C SER A 175 -13.22 2.43 -5.86
N ALA A 176 -12.23 1.57 -5.63
CA ALA A 176 -11.16 1.29 -6.58
C ALA A 176 -11.64 0.68 -7.91
N THR A 177 -12.86 0.13 -7.97
CA THR A 177 -13.36 -0.57 -9.18
C THR A 177 -14.33 0.25 -10.02
N VAL A 178 -14.90 1.33 -9.48
CA VAL A 178 -15.91 2.13 -10.20
C VAL A 178 -15.61 3.63 -10.22
N ALA A 179 -14.62 4.12 -9.48
CA ALA A 179 -14.19 5.50 -9.58
C ALA A 179 -13.77 5.84 -11.01
N LYS A 180 -14.19 7.00 -11.49
CA LYS A 180 -13.90 7.45 -12.85
C LYS A 180 -12.43 7.79 -13.09
N TYR A 181 -11.72 8.22 -12.05
CA TYR A 181 -10.32 8.64 -12.14
C TYR A 181 -9.47 7.91 -11.09
N GLU A 182 -8.28 7.51 -11.50
CA GLU A 182 -7.23 6.91 -10.67
C GLU A 182 -5.96 7.75 -10.87
N MET A 183 -5.32 8.13 -9.77
CA MET A 183 -4.02 8.78 -9.77
C MET A 183 -3.05 7.94 -8.95
N MET A 184 -2.09 7.33 -9.65
CA MET A 184 -0.99 6.63 -9.02
C MET A 184 0.28 7.49 -8.99
N ILE A 185 0.97 7.50 -7.85
CA ILE A 185 2.30 8.11 -7.70
C ILE A 185 3.27 6.99 -7.35
N TRP A 186 4.01 6.49 -8.34
CA TRP A 186 5.00 5.45 -8.14
C TRP A 186 6.26 6.05 -7.51
N ILE A 187 6.62 5.57 -6.32
CA ILE A 187 7.79 6.01 -5.55
C ILE A 187 8.93 4.99 -5.57
N GLY A 188 8.71 3.84 -6.21
CA GLY A 188 9.73 2.81 -6.42
C GLY A 188 9.24 1.71 -7.35
N GLN A 189 10.18 0.97 -7.92
CA GLN A 189 9.90 -0.19 -8.76
C GLN A 189 11.05 -1.19 -8.76
N VAL A 190 10.74 -2.45 -9.05
CA VAL A 190 11.70 -3.53 -9.28
C VAL A 190 11.26 -4.38 -10.47
N GLY A 191 12.20 -4.77 -11.33
CA GLY A 191 11.93 -5.64 -12.47
C GLY A 191 11.22 -5.01 -13.67
N ASP A 192 11.27 -3.67 -13.80
CA ASP A 192 10.71 -2.89 -14.92
C ASP A 192 9.21 -3.14 -15.21
N PRO A 193 8.32 -3.01 -14.20
CA PRO A 193 6.88 -3.01 -14.41
C PRO A 193 6.46 -1.71 -15.12
N GLN A 194 5.38 -1.78 -15.89
CA GLN A 194 4.90 -0.63 -16.68
C GLN A 194 3.55 -0.12 -16.13
N PRO A 195 3.36 1.20 -15.98
CA PRO A 195 2.07 1.75 -15.56
C PRO A 195 1.01 1.60 -16.67
N ILE A 196 -0.26 1.64 -16.27
CA ILE A 196 -1.38 1.63 -17.22
C ILE A 196 -1.25 2.81 -18.19
N GLY A 197 -1.42 2.54 -19.48
CA GLY A 197 -1.30 3.55 -20.53
C GLY A 197 0.12 3.92 -20.91
N PHE A 198 1.15 3.26 -20.34
CA PHE A 198 2.53 3.42 -20.78
C PHE A 198 2.69 3.07 -22.27
N LYS A 199 3.36 3.96 -23.01
CA LYS A 199 3.77 3.74 -24.39
C LYS A 199 5.24 4.09 -24.48
N SER A 200 6.08 3.10 -24.75
CA SER A 200 7.54 3.26 -24.84
C SER A 200 7.96 4.35 -25.84
N GLU A 201 7.24 4.47 -26.95
CA GLU A 201 7.47 5.48 -28.00
C GLU A 201 7.22 6.92 -27.52
N ASN A 202 6.38 7.10 -26.50
CA ASN A 202 6.04 8.38 -25.89
C ASN A 202 6.52 8.47 -24.43
N ALA A 203 7.50 7.64 -24.04
CA ALA A 203 8.08 7.63 -22.70
C ALA A 203 8.95 8.88 -22.49
N THR A 204 8.30 10.03 -22.43
CA THR A 204 8.91 11.30 -22.06
C THR A 204 8.89 11.38 -20.55
N CYS A 205 10.05 11.16 -19.92
CA CYS A 205 10.28 11.56 -18.53
C CYS A 205 10.07 13.08 -18.44
N TYR A 206 8.93 13.51 -17.91
CA TYR A 206 8.74 14.90 -17.53
C TYR A 206 8.94 15.01 -16.02
N THR A 207 9.97 15.74 -15.61
CA THR A 207 10.02 16.27 -14.25
C THR A 207 9.08 17.48 -14.21
N GLN A 208 7.89 17.30 -13.67
CA GLN A 208 6.98 18.41 -13.39
C GLN A 208 7.09 18.78 -11.91
N GLN A 209 7.68 19.95 -11.64
CA GLN A 209 7.67 20.51 -10.30
C GLN A 209 6.28 21.07 -10.01
N LEU A 210 5.53 20.39 -9.14
CA LEU A 210 4.23 20.85 -8.63
C LEU A 210 4.47 21.63 -7.33
N GLY A 211 4.53 22.96 -7.45
CA GLY A 211 4.71 23.87 -6.32
C GLY A 211 6.17 24.13 -5.90
N SER A 212 6.35 24.98 -4.90
CA SER A 212 7.65 25.34 -4.33
C SER A 212 7.73 24.88 -2.87
N PHE A 213 8.69 24.02 -2.54
CA PHE A 213 9.01 23.70 -1.15
C PHE A 213 9.78 24.86 -0.53
N ASN A 214 9.06 25.79 0.10
CA ASN A 214 9.69 26.72 1.03
C ASN A 214 9.79 25.98 2.37
N LEU A 215 11.00 25.50 2.69
CA LEU A 215 11.38 25.06 4.03
C LEU A 215 11.67 26.26 4.92
#